data_AF-A0A3N5I068-F1
#
_entry.id   AF-A0A3N5I068-F1
#
_cell.length_a   1.000
_cell.length_b   1.000
_cell.length_c   1.000
_cell.angle_alpha   90.00
_cell.angle_beta   90.00
_cell.angle_gamma   90.00
#
_symmetry.space_group_name_H-M   'P 1'
#
loop_
_entity.id
_entity.type
_entity.pdbx_description
1 polymer ?
#
loop_
_entity_poly.entity_id
_entity_poly.type
_entity_poly.pdbx_seq_one_letter_code
_entity_poly.pdbx_strand_id
1 'polypeptide(L)' 'MHAERRQAYEKEMHAAAEHYSGNHLDKAFHHLERAHVLGQSFVFAHARAHWWMLKVG' A
#
# COMPACT_ATOMS: atom_id res chain seq x y z
N MET A 1 -9.13 -3.81 12.30
CA MET A 1 -9.15 -2.61 11.45
C MET A 1 -10.60 -2.19 11.24
N HIS A 2 -10.94 -0.93 11.51
CA HIS A 2 -12.29 -0.43 11.22
C HIS A 2 -12.57 -0.47 9.71
N ALA A 3 -13.83 -0.65 9.33
CA ALA A 3 -14.23 -0.88 7.94
C ALA A 3 -13.76 0.22 6.98
N GLU A 4 -13.91 1.49 7.36
CA GLU A 4 -13.49 2.63 6.55
C GLU A 4 -11.98 2.65 6.32
N ARG A 5 -11.18 2.43 7.39
CA ARG A 5 -9.72 2.38 7.29
C ARG A 5 -9.28 1.22 6.41
N ARG A 6 -9.97 0.07 6.49
CA ARG A 6 -9.71 -1.11 5.67
C ARG A 6 -9.94 -0.82 4.19
N GLN A 7 -11.08 -0.21 3.85
CA GLN A 7 -11.38 0.19 2.47
C GLN A 7 -10.34 1.17 1.92
N ALA A 8 -9.94 2.18 2.72
CA ALA A 8 -8.90 3.11 2.32
C ALA A 8 -7.57 2.39 2.06
N TYR A 9 -7.15 1.49 2.95
CA TYR A 9 -5.94 0.70 2.77
C TYR A 9 -5.98 -0.19 1.52
N GLU A 10 -7.09 -0.87 1.28
CA GLU A 10 -7.26 -1.70 0.09
C GLU A 10 -7.23 -0.87 -1.21
N LYS A 11 -7.82 0.33 -1.18
CA LYS A 11 -7.76 1.28 -2.29
C LYS A 11 -6.32 1.71 -2.60
N GLU A 12 -5.54 2.07 -1.58
CA GLU A 12 -4.13 2.45 -1.76
C GLU A 12 -3.29 1.28 -2.28
N MET A 13 -3.50 0.07 -1.74
CA MET A 13 -2.81 -1.13 -2.23
C MET A 13 -3.15 -1.47 -3.69
N HIS A 14 -4.40 -1.27 -4.10
CA HIS A 14 -4.82 -1.46 -5.48
C HIS A 14 -4.18 -0.43 -6.41
N ALA A 15 -4.22 0.85 -6.04
CA ALA A 15 -3.59 1.93 -6.81
C ALA A 15 -2.08 1.73 -6.95
N ALA A 16 -1.40 1.26 -5.90
CA ALA A 16 0.00 0.89 -5.97
C ALA A 16 0.26 -0.21 -7.00
N ALA A 17 -0.57 -1.26 -7.01
CA ALA A 17 -0.43 -2.38 -7.95
C ALA A 17 -0.69 -1.95 -9.41
N GLU A 18 -1.65 -1.06 -9.65
CA GLU A 18 -1.93 -0.51 -10.99
C GLU A 18 -0.76 0.35 -11.49
N HIS A 19 -0.24 1.25 -10.65
CA HIS A 19 0.92 2.06 -11.00
C HIS A 19 2.19 1.23 -11.22
N TYR A 20 2.40 0.19 -10.41
CA TYR A 20 3.51 -0.76 -10.60
C TYR A 20 3.41 -1.48 -11.94
N SER A 21 2.22 -1.99 -12.29
CA SER A 21 1.96 -2.64 -13.59
C SER A 21 2.18 -1.69 -14.76
N GLY A 22 1.89 -0.40 -14.57
CA GLY A 22 2.15 0.65 -15.55
C GLY A 22 3.58 1.20 -15.54
N ASN A 23 4.52 0.57 -14.82
CA ASN A 23 5.92 0.99 -14.71
C ASN A 23 6.12 2.42 -14.12
N HIS A 24 5.13 2.92 -13.38
CA HIS A 24 5.17 4.21 -12.68
C HIS A 24 5.60 3.99 -11.22
N LEU A 25 6.86 3.61 -11.01
CA LEU A 25 7.36 3.14 -9.71
C LEU A 25 7.25 4.20 -8.60
N ASP A 26 7.53 5.47 -8.87
CA ASP A 26 7.37 6.55 -7.88
C ASP A 26 5.93 6.69 -7.38
N LYS A 27 4.96 6.59 -8.29
CA LYS A 27 3.53 6.63 -7.94
C LYS A 27 3.11 5.39 -7.18
N ALA A 28 3.62 4.22 -7.56
CA ALA A 28 3.38 2.99 -6.84
C ALA A 28 3.89 3.10 -5.40
N PHE A 29 5.11 3.60 -5.20
CA PHE A 29 5.71 3.78 -3.88
C PHE A 29 4.94 4.79 -3.02
N HIS A 30 4.50 5.92 -3.60
CA HIS A 30 3.65 6.89 -2.90
C HIS A 30 2.36 6.28 -2.33
N HIS A 31 1.69 5.42 -3.10
CA HIS A 31 0.50 4.71 -2.63
C HIS A 31 0.83 3.67 -1.56
N LEU A 32 2.00 3.01 -1.64
CA LEU A 32 2.45 2.08 -0.62
C LEU A 32 2.75 2.78 0.71
N GLU A 33 3.34 3.98 0.70
CA GLU A 33 3.56 4.79 1.91
C GLU A 33 2.24 5.10 2.61
N ARG A 34 1.21 5.48 1.85
CA ARG A 34 -0.14 5.73 2.38
C ARG A 34 -0.75 4.45 2.96
N ALA A 35 -0.63 3.33 2.24
CA ALA A 35 -1.08 2.02 2.72
C ALA A 35 -0.36 1.60 4.02
N HIS A 36 0.94 1.88 4.13
CA HIS A 36 1.75 1.61 5.30
C HIS A 36 1.28 2.39 6.53
N VAL A 37 1.02 3.70 6.40
CA VAL A 37 0.49 4.55 7.49
C VAL A 37 -0.92 4.09 7.91
N LEU A 38 -1.80 3.79 6.95
CA LEU A 38 -3.14 3.27 7.23
C LEU A 38 -3.10 1.90 7.93
N GLY A 39 -2.09 1.08 7.59
CA GLY A 39 -1.84 -0.23 8.16
C GLY A 39 -1.05 -0.21 9.47
N GLN A 40 -0.53 0.93 9.94
CA GLN A 40 0.44 1.01 11.05
C GLN A 40 -0.03 0.34 12.36
N SER A 41 -1.33 0.43 12.68
CA SER A 41 -1.90 -0.24 13.87
C SER A 41 -2.20 -1.73 13.67
N PHE A 42 -1.92 -2.29 12.48
CA PHE A 42 -2.25 -3.66 12.09
C PHE A 42 -1.03 -4.35 11.47
N VAL A 43 -0.32 -5.14 12.27
CA VAL A 43 0.97 -5.76 11.92
C VAL A 43 0.96 -6.44 10.54
N PHE A 44 -0.06 -7.24 10.21
CA PHE A 44 -0.15 -7.91 8.92
C PHE A 44 -0.33 -6.94 7.73
N ALA A 45 -1.14 -5.89 7.90
CA ALA A 45 -1.33 -4.89 6.86
C ALA A 45 -0.05 -4.07 6.65
N HIS A 46 0.60 -3.69 7.75
CA HIS A 46 1.87 -2.98 7.74
C HIS A 46 2.99 -3.79 7.08
N ALA A 47 3.15 -5.06 7.46
CA ALA A 47 4.15 -5.96 6.88
C ALA A 47 3.89 -6.19 5.38
N ARG A 48 2.62 -6.30 4.96
CA ARG A 48 2.27 -6.43 3.54
C ARG A 48 2.65 -5.18 2.73
N ALA A 49 2.41 -3.99 3.27
CA ALA A 49 2.82 -2.74 2.60
C ALA A 49 4.35 -2.67 2.46
N HIS A 50 5.09 -3.04 3.52
CA HIS A 50 6.56 -3.13 3.48
C HIS A 50 7.09 -4.14 2.44
N TRP A 51 6.48 -5.32 2.38
CA TRP A 51 6.85 -6.32 1.38
C TRP A 51 6.68 -5.79 -0.03
N TRP A 52 5.59 -5.06 -0.29
CA TRP A 52 5.37 -4.41 -1.57
C TRP A 52 6.35 -3.28 -1.83
N MET A 53 6.72 -2.48 -0.83
CA MET A 53 7.76 -1.44 -0.99
C MET A 53 9.07 -2.06 -1.48
N LEU A 54 9.54 -3.13 -0.81
CA LEU A 54 10.75 -3.88 -1.21
C LEU A 54 10.66 -4.48 -2.62
N LYS A 55 9.46 -4.79 -3.10
CA LYS A 55 9.23 -5.29 -4.45
C LYS A 55 9.29 -4.16 -5.50
N VAL A 56 8.79 -2.98 -5.17
CA VAL A 56 8.75 -1.81 -6.07
C VAL A 56 10.12 -1.15 -6.16
N GLY A 57 10.88 -1.10 -5.07
CA GLY A 57 12.23 -0.51 -5.00
C GLY A 57 13.04 -1.03 -3.84
#